data_AF-A0A1S8JK05-F1
#
_entry.id   AF-A0A1S8JK05-F1
#
_cell.length_a   1.000
_cell.length_b   1.000
_cell.length_c   1.000
_cell.angle_alpha   90.00
_cell.angle_beta   90.00
_cell.angle_gamma   90.00
#
_symmetry.space_group_name_H-M   'P 1'
#
loop_
_entity.id
_entity.type
_entity.pdbx_description
1 polymer ?
#
loop_
_entity_poly.entity_id
_entity_poly.type
_entity_poly.pdbx_seq_one_letter_code
_entity_poly.pdbx_strand_id
1 'polypeptide(L)' 'IAKANGVYKGRPKLYSADAKDPQRRLVYKSIVEDLKNGVAIAKIAKDYNVTRQTVYRKKRQHGQ' A
#
# COMPACT_ATOMS: atom_id res chain seq x y z
N ILE A 1 20.18 23.04 -2.00
CA ILE A 1 19.23 23.54 -0.97
C ILE A 1 18.09 22.54 -0.70
N ALA A 2 17.28 22.10 -1.67
CA ALA A 2 16.14 21.18 -1.41
C ALA A 2 16.47 19.80 -0.80
N LYS A 3 17.58 19.15 -1.22
CA LYS A 3 18.07 17.90 -0.60
C LYS A 3 18.65 18.14 0.80
N ALA A 4 19.43 19.21 0.97
CA ALA A 4 20.05 19.59 2.24
C ALA A 4 19.03 19.98 3.31
N ASN A 5 17.89 20.57 2.90
CA ASN A 5 16.79 20.94 3.79
C ASN A 5 15.79 19.78 4.02
N GLY A 6 16.06 18.57 3.53
CA GLY A 6 15.20 17.40 3.73
C GLY A 6 13.82 17.46 3.05
N VAL A 7 13.60 18.41 2.14
CA VAL A 7 12.29 18.65 1.51
C VAL A 7 11.98 17.58 0.45
N TYR A 8 12.99 17.04 -0.22
CA TYR A 8 12.79 16.00 -1.23
C TYR A 8 12.63 14.61 -0.59
N LYS A 9 11.38 14.15 -0.48
CA LYS A 9 11.02 12.84 0.14
C LYS A 9 10.76 11.71 -0.88
N GLY A 10 11.11 11.92 -2.14
CA GLY A 10 10.88 10.96 -3.23
C GLY A 10 9.40 10.83 -3.62
N ARG A 11 9.06 9.77 -4.35
CA ARG A 11 7.68 9.54 -4.82
C ARG A 11 6.76 9.16 -3.65
N PRO A 12 5.63 9.85 -3.44
CA PRO A 12 4.66 9.51 -2.40
C PRO A 12 4.14 8.07 -2.54
N LYS A 13 3.86 7.41 -1.41
CA LYS A 13 3.33 6.04 -1.38
C LYS A 13 1.95 6.02 -2.07
N LEU A 14 1.84 5.23 -3.15
CA LEU A 14 0.64 5.17 -3.98
C LEU A 14 -0.59 4.66 -3.21
N TYR A 15 -0.41 3.57 -2.45
CA TYR A 15 -1.44 2.96 -1.61
C TYR A 15 -1.06 3.18 -0.14
N SER A 16 -1.78 4.06 0.55
CA SER A 16 -1.58 4.37 1.96
C SER A 16 -2.88 4.90 2.58
N ALA A 17 -2.98 4.86 3.91
CA ALA A 17 -4.13 5.40 4.65
C ALA A 17 -4.34 6.89 4.33
N ASP A 18 -3.26 7.62 4.08
CA ASP A 18 -3.25 9.05 3.81
C ASP A 18 -3.05 9.37 2.33
N ALA A 19 -3.25 8.39 1.43
CA ALA A 19 -3.13 8.63 0.00
C ALA A 19 -4.09 9.77 -0.40
N LYS A 20 -3.57 10.75 -1.15
CA LYS A 20 -4.34 11.91 -1.63
C LYS A 20 -5.54 11.48 -2.48
N ASP A 21 -5.38 10.39 -3.22
CA ASP A 21 -6.41 9.79 -4.06
C ASP A 21 -7.34 8.90 -3.20
N PRO A 22 -8.65 9.21 -3.13
CA PRO A 22 -9.60 8.46 -2.31
C PRO A 22 -9.79 7.01 -2.78
N GLN A 23 -9.69 6.73 -4.09
CA GLN A 23 -9.82 5.39 -4.62
C GLN A 23 -8.64 4.52 -4.19
N ARG A 24 -7.43 5.07 -4.22
CA ARG A 24 -6.23 4.37 -3.74
C ARG A 24 -6.24 4.13 -2.24
N ARG A 25 -6.86 5.04 -1.48
CA ARG A 25 -7.08 4.87 -0.05
C ARG A 25 -8.04 3.73 0.23
N LEU A 26 -9.12 3.62 -0.55
CA LEU A 26 -10.07 2.52 -0.44
C LEU A 26 -9.41 1.17 -0.75
N VAL A 27 -8.70 1.07 -1.88
CA VAL A 27 -7.94 -0.14 -2.27
C VAL A 27 -6.93 -0.54 -1.17
N TYR A 28 -6.24 0.44 -0.57
CA TYR A 28 -5.34 0.15 0.55
C TYR A 28 -6.06 -0.47 1.75
N LYS A 29 -7.22 0.08 2.15
CA LYS A 29 -8.01 -0.46 3.27
C LYS A 29 -8.48 -1.88 2.98
N SER A 30 -9.01 -2.13 1.78
CA SER A 30 -9.49 -3.46 1.37
C SER A 30 -8.36 -4.49 1.34
N ILE A 31 -7.17 -4.14 0.84
CA ILE A 31 -6.00 -5.04 0.89
C ILE A 31 -5.63 -5.41 2.34
N VAL A 32 -5.68 -4.46 3.27
CA VAL A 32 -5.36 -4.72 4.68
C VAL A 32 -6.42 -5.61 5.34
N GLU A 33 -7.69 -5.41 5.00
CA GLU A 33 -8.79 -6.24 5.48
C GLU A 33 -8.69 -7.68 4.96
N ASP A 34 -8.46 -7.87 3.67
CA ASP A 34 -8.28 -9.20 3.06
C ASP A 34 -7.05 -9.93 3.63
N LEU A 35 -5.96 -9.20 3.91
CA LEU A 35 -4.81 -9.76 4.61
C LEU A 35 -5.16 -10.24 6.02
N LYS A 36 -6.01 -9.51 6.77
CA LYS A 36 -6.48 -9.91 8.11
C LYS A 36 -7.42 -11.12 8.04
N ASN A 37 -8.23 -11.21 6.98
CA ASN A 37 -9.13 -12.33 6.74
C ASN A 37 -8.41 -13.58 6.19
N GLY A 38 -7.08 -13.55 6.06
CA GLY A 38 -6.28 -14.69 5.60
C GLY A 38 -6.39 -14.97 4.09
N VAL A 39 -6.88 -14.01 3.30
CA VAL A 39 -7.00 -14.17 1.85
C VAL A 39 -5.60 -14.31 1.23
N ALA A 40 -5.47 -15.24 0.28
CA ALA A 40 -4.19 -15.51 -0.36
C ALA A 40 -3.63 -14.28 -1.09
N ILE A 41 -2.35 -13.97 -0.87
CA ILE A 41 -1.66 -12.81 -1.45
C ILE A 41 -1.79 -12.75 -2.98
N ALA A 42 -1.75 -13.90 -3.66
CA ALA A 42 -1.89 -13.96 -5.11
C ALA A 42 -3.29 -13.54 -5.59
N LYS A 43 -4.33 -13.84 -4.81
CA LYS A 43 -5.70 -13.44 -5.08
C LYS A 43 -5.88 -11.94 -4.88
N ILE A 44 -5.41 -11.40 -3.76
CA ILE A 44 -5.42 -9.95 -3.48
C ILE A 44 -4.72 -9.17 -4.59
N ALA A 45 -3.55 -9.63 -5.03
CA ALA A 45 -2.80 -8.97 -6.10
C ALA A 45 -3.59 -8.90 -7.42
N LYS A 46 -4.31 -9.98 -7.76
CA LYS A 46 -5.14 -10.06 -8.96
C LYS A 46 -6.38 -9.18 -8.83
N ASP A 47 -7.10 -9.28 -7.72
CA ASP A 47 -8.38 -8.61 -7.51
C ASP A 47 -8.25 -7.08 -7.47
N TYR A 48 -7.16 -6.55 -6.90
CA TYR A 48 -6.90 -5.11 -6.84
C TYR A 48 -5.96 -4.59 -7.92
N ASN A 49 -5.56 -5.42 -8.88
CA ASN A 49 -4.60 -5.09 -9.94
C ASN A 49 -3.31 -4.43 -9.40
N VAL A 50 -2.71 -5.04 -8.37
CA VAL A 50 -1.45 -4.59 -7.77
C VAL A 50 -0.40 -5.70 -7.83
N THR A 51 0.88 -5.33 -7.76
CA THR A 51 1.93 -6.34 -7.69
C THR A 51 1.89 -7.11 -6.37
N ARG A 52 2.20 -8.41 -6.40
CA ARG A 52 2.35 -9.22 -5.17
C ARG A 52 3.32 -8.59 -4.17
N GLN A 53 4.40 -7.96 -4.66
CA GLN A 53 5.37 -7.23 -3.84
C GLN A 53 4.72 -6.08 -3.06
N THR A 54 3.74 -5.38 -3.65
CA THR A 54 2.99 -4.33 -2.97
C THR A 54 2.20 -4.91 -1.79
N VAL A 55 1.52 -6.04 -2.01
CA VAL A 55 0.78 -6.74 -0.96
C VAL A 55 1.72 -7.25 0.15
N TYR A 56 2.85 -7.86 -0.20
CA TYR A 56 3.88 -8.26 0.78
C TYR A 56 4.39 -7.08 1.61
N ARG A 57 4.66 -5.94 0.97
CA ARG A 57 5.09 -4.74 1.69
C ARG A 57 4.02 -4.23 2.65
N LYS A 58 2.73 -4.38 2.31
CA LYS A 58 1.63 -4.03 3.21
C LYS A 58 1.49 -5.00 4.36
N LYS A 59 1.57 -6.31 4.10
CA LYS A 59 1.59 -7.34 5.13
C LYS A 59 2.68 -7.06 6.18
N ARG A 60 3.93 -6.83 5.73
CA ARG A 60 5.06 -6.49 6.61
C ARG A 60 4.88 -5.18 7.38
N GLN A 61 4.21 -4.18 6.81
CA GLN A 61 3.94 -2.91 7.48
C GLN A 61 2.91 -3.03 8.61
N HIS A 62 2.04 -4.04 8.56
CA HIS A 62 0.95 -4.25 9.52
C HIS A 62 1.19 -5.43 10.48
N GLY A 63 2.41 -5.99 10.51
CA GLY A 63 2.82 -6.98 11.51
C GLY A 63 2.05 -8.31 11.46
N GLN A 64 1.63 -8.75 10.27
CA GLN A 64 1.00 -10.06 10.02
C GLN A 64 1.92 -10.97 9.21
#